data_AF-A0A6I2M259-F1
#
_entry.id   AF-A0A6I2M259-F1
#
_cell.length_a   1.000
_cell.length_b   1.000
_cell.length_c   1.000
_cell.angle_alpha   90.00
_cell.angle_beta   90.00
_cell.angle_gamma   90.00
#
_symmetry.space_group_name_H-M   'P 1'
#
loop_
_entity.id
_entity.type
_entity.pdbx_description
1 polymer ?
#
loop_
_entity_poly.entity_id
_entity_poly.type
_entity_poly.pdbx_seq_one_letter_code
_entity_poly.pdbx_strand_id
1 'polypeptide(L)'
;MSLLDHAITTYRAAAAMLDRVAKTRVDLLASAAASVRDASLIEGHRDLGPDFDICLPAGSRANLAFRRPRTDGIDLETDAPAWMTLEGRLPDTAAAATVCFAEVGIDCREPVAADIFLRVIDPDGTYHDQPPQEMLIAGGLAVTQLDLPQDAAAGAYRKVILHLRRPQMQLSLRQFALIPL
;
A
#
# COMPACT_ATOMS: atom_id res chain seq x y z
N MET A 1 -31.36 -0.40 -32.00
CA MET A 1 -30.05 -0.06 -31.42
C MET A 1 -29.03 -1.00 -32.05
N SER A 2 -28.00 -0.49 -32.73
CA SER A 2 -27.06 -1.35 -33.45
C SER A 2 -26.01 -1.94 -32.51
N LEU A 3 -25.39 -3.05 -32.92
CA LEU A 3 -24.28 -3.67 -32.18
C LEU A 3 -23.09 -2.70 -32.01
N LEU A 4 -22.90 -1.80 -32.99
CA LEU A 4 -21.90 -0.73 -32.94
C LEU A 4 -22.20 0.31 -31.86
N ASP A 5 -23.46 0.76 -31.74
CA ASP A 5 -23.85 1.73 -30.71
C ASP A 5 -23.66 1.17 -29.29
N HIS A 6 -23.97 -0.12 -29.12
CA HIS A 6 -23.73 -0.82 -27.86
C HIS A 6 -22.23 -0.92 -27.57
N ALA A 7 -21.42 -1.33 -28.55
CA ALA A 7 -19.97 -1.43 -28.40
C ALA A 7 -19.32 -0.08 -28.03
N ILE A 8 -19.73 1.02 -28.69
CA ILE A 8 -19.24 2.37 -28.40
C ILE A 8 -19.61 2.79 -26.98
N THR A 9 -20.83 2.51 -26.54
CA THR A 9 -21.30 2.85 -25.19
C THR A 9 -20.50 2.11 -24.12
N THR A 10 -20.30 0.80 -24.31
CA THR A 10 -19.49 -0.02 -23.40
C THR A 10 -18.04 0.45 -23.35
N TYR A 11 -17.44 0.78 -24.50
CA TYR A 11 -16.08 1.29 -24.54
C TYR A 11 -15.93 2.63 -23.79
N ARG A 12 -16.87 3.56 -23.97
CA ARG A 12 -16.86 4.84 -23.25
C ARG A 12 -17.03 4.64 -21.74
N ALA A 13 -17.90 3.73 -21.32
CA ALA A 13 -18.08 3.40 -19.91
C ALA A 13 -16.80 2.81 -19.30
N ALA A 14 -16.14 1.88 -20.01
CA ALA A 14 -14.88 1.30 -19.58
C ALA A 14 -13.75 2.36 -19.49
N ALA A 15 -13.64 3.24 -20.49
CA ALA A 15 -12.68 4.33 -20.48
C ALA A 15 -12.90 5.30 -19.32
N ALA A 16 -14.15 5.67 -19.03
CA ALA A 16 -14.48 6.53 -17.89
C ALA A 16 -14.17 5.87 -16.53
N MET A 17 -14.35 4.54 -16.43
CA MET A 17 -13.99 3.79 -15.23
C MET A 17 -12.47 3.75 -15.04
N LEU A 18 -11.70 3.48 -16.11
CA LEU A 18 -10.25 3.50 -16.07
C LEU A 18 -9.70 4.89 -15.70
N ASP A 19 -10.27 5.95 -16.25
CA ASP A 19 -9.91 7.34 -15.91
C ASP A 19 -10.20 7.64 -14.43
N ARG A 20 -11.31 7.14 -13.88
CA ARG A 20 -11.63 7.26 -12.46
C ARG A 20 -10.61 6.54 -11.59
N VAL A 21 -10.30 5.29 -11.91
CA VAL A 21 -9.28 4.49 -11.20
C VAL A 21 -7.92 5.18 -11.24
N ALA A 22 -7.51 5.68 -12.40
CA ALA A 22 -6.24 6.38 -12.56
C ALA A 22 -6.16 7.67 -11.72
N LYS A 23 -7.29 8.38 -11.55
CA LYS A 23 -7.37 9.60 -10.75
C LYS A 23 -7.49 9.36 -9.25
N THR A 24 -8.01 8.21 -8.82
CA THR A 24 -8.12 7.86 -7.39
C THR A 24 -6.92 7.09 -6.87
N ARG A 25 -6.09 6.52 -7.75
CA ARG A 25 -4.87 5.79 -7.38
C ARG A 25 -3.89 6.69 -6.63
N VAL A 26 -3.57 6.30 -5.40
CA VAL A 26 -2.55 6.90 -4.54
C VAL A 26 -1.30 6.06 -4.61
N ASP A 27 -0.18 6.65 -5.02
CA ASP A 27 1.12 5.97 -5.07
C ASP A 27 1.95 6.30 -3.82
N LEU A 28 2.05 5.33 -2.91
CA LEU A 28 2.63 5.54 -1.59
C LEU A 28 4.15 5.70 -1.66
N LEU A 29 4.81 4.99 -2.56
CA LEU A 29 6.27 5.07 -2.72
C LEU A 29 6.69 6.41 -3.33
N ALA A 30 5.89 6.94 -4.25
CA ALA A 30 6.11 8.29 -4.78
C ALA A 30 5.96 9.36 -3.68
N SER A 31 4.96 9.23 -2.79
CA SER A 31 4.77 10.13 -1.64
C SER A 31 5.97 10.08 -0.67
N ALA A 32 6.46 8.88 -0.38
CA ALA A 32 7.64 8.69 0.46
C ALA A 32 8.91 9.29 -0.17
N ALA A 33 9.15 9.06 -1.47
CA ALA A 33 10.32 9.57 -2.19
C ALA A 33 10.39 11.10 -2.23
N ALA A 34 9.24 11.78 -2.18
CA ALA A 34 9.17 13.22 -2.08
C ALA A 34 9.60 13.75 -0.70
N SER A 35 9.36 12.96 0.35
CA SER A 35 9.48 13.38 1.76
C SER A 35 10.83 13.01 2.38
N VAL A 36 11.34 11.82 2.04
CA VAL A 36 12.52 11.24 2.69
C VAL A 36 13.56 10.85 1.64
N ARG A 37 14.84 10.93 2.03
CA ARG A 37 15.99 10.45 1.23
C ARG A 37 16.41 9.09 1.76
N ASP A 38 17.51 8.55 1.25
CA ASP A 38 18.08 7.32 1.77
C ASP A 38 18.26 7.44 3.31
N ALA A 39 17.84 6.40 4.02
CA ALA A 39 17.69 6.45 5.47
C ALA A 39 18.10 5.12 6.10
N SER A 40 18.77 5.19 7.25
CA SER A 40 18.98 4.02 8.12
C SER A 40 17.86 3.97 9.15
N LEU A 41 17.05 2.92 9.06
CA LEU A 41 15.95 2.62 9.94
C LEU A 41 16.43 1.67 11.04
N ILE A 42 15.98 1.93 12.26
CA ILE A 42 16.11 1.02 13.40
C ILE A 42 14.69 0.59 13.81
N GLU A 43 14.62 -0.46 14.64
CA GLU A 43 13.39 -1.00 15.22
C GLU A 43 12.29 0.05 15.54
N GLY A 44 11.05 -0.43 15.46
CA GLY A 44 9.85 0.34 15.72
C GLY A 44 9.27 1.00 14.47
N HIS A 45 8.31 1.89 14.71
CA HIS A 45 7.56 2.59 13.68
C HIS A 45 8.34 3.81 13.15
N ARG A 46 8.35 3.99 11.84
CA ARG A 46 9.07 5.05 11.13
C ARG A 46 8.19 5.65 10.04
N ASP A 47 7.86 6.92 10.21
CA ASP A 47 7.18 7.71 9.19
C ASP A 47 8.16 8.06 8.06
N LEU A 48 7.84 7.69 6.83
CA LEU A 48 8.64 8.01 5.64
C LEU A 48 8.00 9.08 4.76
N GLY A 49 6.84 9.58 5.17
CA GLY A 49 6.07 10.62 4.51
C GLY A 49 4.70 10.75 5.16
N PRO A 50 3.84 11.65 4.68
CA PRO A 50 2.49 11.81 5.22
C PRO A 50 1.60 10.58 5.00
N ASP A 51 1.92 9.78 3.98
CA ASP A 51 1.07 8.67 3.54
C ASP A 51 1.71 7.29 3.69
N PHE A 52 3.00 7.20 4.04
CA PHE A 52 3.73 5.94 4.00
C PHE A 52 4.67 5.77 5.19
N ASP A 53 4.52 4.65 5.89
CA ASP A 53 5.32 4.29 7.05
C ASP A 53 5.85 2.86 6.95
N ILE A 54 6.92 2.59 7.70
CA ILE A 54 7.48 1.25 7.86
C ILE A 54 7.62 0.94 9.35
N CYS A 55 7.23 -0.27 9.76
CA CYS A 55 7.53 -0.78 11.09
C CYS A 55 8.49 -1.97 11.03
N LEU A 56 9.53 -1.91 11.84
CA LEU A 56 10.55 -2.94 11.97
C LEU A 56 10.46 -3.64 13.34
N PRO A 57 10.73 -4.95 13.40
CA PRO A 57 10.72 -5.71 14.65
C PRO A 57 11.84 -5.27 15.59
N ALA A 58 11.67 -5.59 16.87
CA ALA A 58 12.69 -5.31 17.87
C ALA A 58 14.04 -5.96 17.51
N GLY A 59 15.13 -5.24 17.72
CA GLY A 59 16.51 -5.61 17.44
C GLY A 59 16.94 -5.48 15.98
N SER A 60 16.04 -5.12 15.06
CA SER A 60 16.35 -5.10 13.62
C SER A 60 16.76 -3.72 13.11
N ARG A 61 17.42 -3.74 11.94
CA ARG A 61 17.83 -2.55 11.20
C ARG A 61 17.56 -2.75 9.71
N ALA A 62 17.30 -1.64 9.03
CA ALA A 62 17.19 -1.63 7.58
C ALA A 62 17.81 -0.36 7.00
N ASN A 63 18.52 -0.49 5.89
CA ASN A 63 18.91 0.64 5.06
C ASN A 63 17.91 0.76 3.92
N LEU A 64 17.29 1.93 3.83
CA LEU A 64 16.38 2.29 2.78
C LEU A 64 17.14 3.14 1.76
N ALA A 65 17.06 2.74 0.49
CA ALA A 65 17.53 3.54 -0.64
C ALA A 65 16.41 3.68 -1.66
N PHE A 66 16.17 4.91 -2.14
CA PHE A 66 15.24 5.10 -3.23
C PHE A 66 15.92 4.79 -4.57
N ARG A 67 15.24 4.05 -5.43
CA ARG A 67 15.74 3.79 -6.79
C ARG A 67 15.89 5.11 -7.53
N ARG A 68 16.97 5.25 -8.28
CA ARG A 68 17.24 6.42 -9.15
C ARG A 68 17.68 5.94 -10.53
N PRO A 69 17.33 6.65 -11.61
CA PRO A 69 16.59 7.92 -11.66
C PRO A 69 15.06 7.76 -11.53
N ARG A 70 14.54 6.54 -11.55
CA ARG A 70 13.11 6.28 -11.36
C ARG A 70 12.81 6.20 -9.87
N THR A 71 12.11 7.19 -9.33
CA THR A 71 11.63 7.23 -7.93
C THR A 71 10.42 6.32 -7.70
N ASP A 72 10.26 5.28 -8.52
CA ASP A 72 9.11 4.37 -8.50
C ASP A 72 9.35 3.16 -7.58
N GLY A 73 10.43 3.15 -6.80
CA GLY A 73 10.69 2.04 -5.90
C GLY A 73 11.65 2.35 -4.77
N ILE A 74 11.58 1.49 -3.74
CA ILE A 74 12.49 1.48 -2.59
C ILE A 74 13.22 0.15 -2.56
N ASP A 75 14.53 0.22 -2.36
CA ASP A 75 15.36 -0.92 -2.00
C ASP A 75 15.58 -0.89 -0.48
N LEU A 76 15.32 -2.03 0.15
CA LEU A 76 15.49 -2.24 1.58
C LEU A 76 16.51 -3.36 1.78
N GLU A 77 17.61 -3.02 2.44
CA GLU A 77 18.60 -3.97 2.91
C GLU A 77 18.47 -4.10 4.42
N THR A 78 18.09 -5.28 4.91
CA THR A 78 17.75 -5.51 6.31
C THR A 78 18.48 -6.72 6.88
N ASP A 79 18.76 -6.70 8.17
CA ASP A 79 19.53 -7.72 8.90
C ASP A 79 18.74 -9.00 9.25
N ALA A 80 17.72 -9.32 8.43
CA ALA A 80 16.76 -10.42 8.56
C ALA A 80 15.66 -10.20 9.61
N PRO A 81 14.68 -9.35 9.31
CA PRO A 81 13.59 -9.08 10.24
C PRO A 81 12.61 -10.26 10.18
N ALA A 82 12.17 -10.74 11.34
CA ALA A 82 11.21 -11.84 11.43
C ALA A 82 9.88 -11.50 10.72
N TRP A 83 9.55 -10.21 10.69
CA TRP A 83 8.42 -9.61 10.01
C TRP A 83 8.75 -8.15 9.70
N MET A 84 7.98 -7.50 8.83
CA MET A 84 7.95 -6.03 8.77
C MET A 84 6.57 -5.58 8.31
N THR A 85 6.15 -4.36 8.65
CA THR A 85 4.95 -3.76 8.06
C THR A 85 5.30 -2.60 7.15
N LEU A 86 4.56 -2.51 6.05
CA LEU A 86 4.50 -1.36 5.18
C LEU A 86 3.09 -0.79 5.33
N GLU A 87 2.97 0.48 5.68
CA GLU A 87 1.70 1.09 6.05
C GLU A 87 1.38 2.24 5.10
N GLY A 88 0.19 2.20 4.50
CA GLY A 88 -0.29 3.26 3.61
C GLY A 88 -1.50 3.96 4.21
N ARG A 89 -1.43 5.28 4.42
CA ARG A 89 -2.60 6.06 4.83
C ARG A 89 -3.55 6.25 3.65
N LEU A 90 -4.84 6.02 3.87
CA LEU A 90 -5.87 6.41 2.90
C LEU A 90 -6.08 7.93 2.96
N PRO A 91 -6.17 8.62 1.82
CA PRO A 91 -6.37 10.07 1.82
C PRO A 91 -7.77 10.40 2.34
N ASP A 92 -7.94 11.57 2.96
CA ASP A 92 -9.25 11.98 3.49
C ASP A 92 -10.32 12.09 2.39
N THR A 93 -9.92 12.29 1.13
CA THR A 93 -10.80 12.25 -0.04
C THR A 93 -11.42 10.88 -0.30
N ALA A 94 -10.86 9.81 0.28
CA ALA A 94 -11.39 8.45 0.24
C ALA A 94 -12.46 8.17 1.30
N ALA A 95 -12.91 9.17 2.07
CA ALA A 95 -13.88 8.97 3.15
C ALA A 95 -15.18 8.27 2.67
N ALA A 96 -15.64 8.60 1.45
CA ALA A 96 -16.85 8.04 0.85
C ALA A 96 -16.65 6.71 0.10
N ALA A 97 -15.40 6.25 -0.04
CA ALA A 97 -15.12 4.98 -0.69
C ALA A 97 -15.60 3.81 0.19
N THR A 98 -16.17 2.79 -0.43
CA THR A 98 -16.65 1.58 0.23
C THR A 98 -15.67 0.42 0.09
N VAL A 99 -14.78 0.50 -0.88
CA VAL A 99 -13.72 -0.49 -1.10
C VAL A 99 -12.39 0.19 -1.39
N CYS A 100 -11.29 -0.50 -1.11
CA CYS A 100 -9.96 -0.12 -1.53
C CYS A 100 -9.27 -1.31 -2.18
N PHE A 101 -8.77 -1.13 -3.40
CA PHE A 101 -7.83 -2.07 -3.97
C PHE A 101 -6.42 -1.69 -3.55
N ALA A 102 -5.66 -2.63 -3.01
CA ALA A 102 -4.25 -2.45 -2.71
C ALA A 102 -3.40 -3.21 -3.73
N GLU A 103 -2.50 -2.48 -4.37
CA GLU A 103 -1.57 -2.98 -5.37
C GLU A 103 -0.18 -3.05 -4.77
N VAL A 104 0.45 -4.22 -4.77
CA VAL A 104 1.76 -4.44 -4.17
C VAL A 104 2.68 -5.14 -5.16
N GLY A 105 3.81 -4.50 -5.46
CA GLY A 105 4.85 -5.04 -6.33
C GLY A 105 6.17 -5.15 -5.61
N ILE A 106 6.67 -6.38 -5.44
CA ILE A 106 7.97 -6.65 -4.82
C ILE A 106 8.82 -7.48 -5.79
N ASP A 107 10.05 -7.04 -6.03
CA ASP A 107 11.06 -7.89 -6.65
C ASP A 107 11.57 -8.87 -5.61
N CYS A 108 11.21 -10.12 -5.79
CA CYS A 108 11.61 -11.18 -4.90
C CYS A 108 12.06 -12.38 -5.72
N ARG A 109 13.13 -13.05 -5.26
CA ARG A 109 13.58 -14.31 -5.88
C ARG A 109 12.68 -15.49 -5.51
N GLU A 110 12.07 -15.40 -4.34
CA GLU A 110 11.14 -16.39 -3.79
C GLU A 110 9.84 -15.68 -3.42
N PRO A 111 8.69 -16.36 -3.49
CA PRO A 111 7.43 -15.75 -3.09
C PRO A 111 7.45 -15.24 -1.64
N VAL A 112 7.01 -13.99 -1.45
CA VAL A 112 6.87 -13.37 -0.13
C VAL A 112 5.44 -13.58 0.36
N ALA A 113 5.29 -14.31 1.46
CA ALA A 113 4.01 -14.42 2.15
C ALA A 113 3.75 -13.13 2.94
N ALA A 114 2.54 -12.61 2.85
CA ALA A 114 2.11 -11.42 3.54
C ALA A 114 0.69 -11.58 4.05
N ASP A 115 0.32 -10.70 4.96
CA ASP A 115 -1.04 -10.48 5.41
C ASP A 115 -1.37 -9.01 5.17
N ILE A 116 -2.55 -8.71 4.64
CA ILE A 116 -2.98 -7.35 4.39
C ILE A 116 -4.31 -7.08 5.06
N PHE A 117 -4.42 -5.93 5.71
CA PHE A 117 -5.62 -5.54 6.46
C PHE A 117 -5.78 -4.03 6.54
N LEU A 118 -6.99 -3.61 6.86
CA LEU A 118 -7.29 -2.23 7.20
C LEU A 118 -7.15 -2.03 8.72
N ARG A 119 -6.41 -1.00 9.10
CA ARG A 119 -6.40 -0.44 10.46
C ARG A 119 -7.17 0.88 10.44
N VAL A 120 -8.15 1.01 11.31
CA VAL A 120 -8.85 2.27 11.55
C VAL A 120 -8.33 2.83 12.86
N ILE A 121 -7.89 4.09 12.83
CA ILE A 121 -7.38 4.81 13.99
C ILE A 121 -8.39 5.88 14.35
N ASP A 122 -8.92 5.77 15.56
CA ASP A 122 -9.92 6.67 16.11
C ASP A 122 -9.26 7.99 16.60
N PRO A 123 -10.04 9.08 16.75
CA PRO A 123 -9.49 10.38 17.15
C PRO A 123 -8.78 10.40 18.50
N ASP A 124 -9.10 9.45 19.38
CA ASP A 124 -8.47 9.28 20.69
C ASP A 124 -7.13 8.51 20.63
N GLY A 125 -6.72 8.09 19.44
CA GLY A 125 -5.49 7.35 19.17
C GLY A 125 -5.61 5.84 19.37
N THR A 126 -6.78 5.33 19.76
CA THR A 126 -7.05 3.88 19.74
C THR A 126 -7.18 3.40 18.31
N TYR A 127 -6.98 2.10 18.08
CA TYR A 127 -7.13 1.52 16.74
C TYR A 127 -7.76 0.15 16.79
N HIS A 128 -8.40 -0.20 15.68
CA HIS A 128 -8.95 -1.52 15.44
C HIS A 128 -8.54 -2.03 14.06
N ASP A 129 -8.14 -3.31 14.02
CA ASP A 129 -7.72 -3.99 12.82
C ASP A 129 -8.86 -4.85 12.29
N GLN A 130 -9.16 -4.73 11.00
CA GLN A 130 -9.99 -5.70 10.31
C GLN A 130 -9.27 -7.06 10.20
N PRO A 131 -10.01 -8.17 10.03
CA PRO A 131 -9.40 -9.48 9.81
C PRO A 131 -8.39 -9.45 8.64
N PRO A 132 -7.19 -10.01 8.82
CA PRO A 132 -6.19 -10.05 7.76
C PRO A 132 -6.61 -10.99 6.63
N GLN A 133 -6.28 -10.57 5.41
CA GLN A 133 -6.34 -11.40 4.23
C GLN A 133 -4.92 -11.85 3.87
N GLU A 134 -4.74 -13.15 3.67
CA GLU A 134 -3.44 -13.68 3.24
C GLU A 134 -3.16 -13.29 1.79
N MET A 135 -1.91 -12.92 1.52
CA MET A 135 -1.44 -12.56 0.18
C MET A 135 -0.09 -13.23 -0.09
N LEU A 136 0.09 -13.74 -1.31
CA LEU A 136 1.37 -14.27 -1.78
C LEU A 136 1.89 -13.40 -2.92
N ILE A 137 3.07 -12.82 -2.75
CA ILE A 137 3.72 -11.95 -3.75
C ILE A 137 4.82 -12.76 -4.43
N ALA A 138 4.60 -13.15 -5.69
CA ALA A 138 5.50 -14.07 -6.41
C ALA A 138 6.17 -13.42 -7.64
N GLY A 139 6.91 -12.32 -7.44
CA GLY A 139 7.75 -11.71 -8.48
C GLY A 139 7.00 -10.90 -9.54
N GLY A 140 6.04 -10.08 -9.10
CA GLY A 140 5.19 -9.27 -9.98
C GLY A 140 4.27 -8.37 -9.17
N LEU A 141 3.05 -8.16 -9.66
CA LEU A 141 2.01 -7.39 -8.97
C LEU A 141 1.02 -8.33 -8.29
N ALA A 142 0.81 -8.14 -6.99
CA ALA A 142 -0.31 -8.69 -6.23
C ALA A 142 -1.36 -7.60 -6.03
N VAL A 143 -2.64 -7.96 -6.15
CA VAL A 143 -3.77 -7.05 -5.93
C VAL A 143 -4.77 -7.72 -5.01
N THR A 144 -5.26 -6.97 -4.04
CA THR A 144 -6.32 -7.43 -3.13
C THR A 144 -7.36 -6.34 -2.89
N GLN A 145 -8.57 -6.73 -2.54
CA GLN A 145 -9.67 -5.83 -2.20
C GLN A 145 -9.88 -5.82 -0.69
N LEU A 146 -9.97 -4.62 -0.12
CA LEU A 146 -10.30 -4.38 1.29
C LEU A 146 -11.64 -3.64 1.36
N ASP A 147 -12.50 -4.04 2.29
CA ASP A 147 -13.75 -3.36 2.56
C ASP A 147 -13.52 -2.16 3.48
N LEU A 148 -14.03 -0.99 3.10
CA LEU A 148 -13.90 0.24 3.89
C LEU A 148 -15.17 0.48 4.71
N PRO A 149 -15.07 0.46 6.06
CA PRO A 149 -16.23 0.63 6.92
C PRO A 149 -16.74 2.06 6.82
N GLN A 150 -18.04 2.22 6.54
CA GLN A 150 -18.69 3.53 6.41
C GLN A 150 -18.92 4.20 7.77
N ASP A 151 -18.95 3.42 8.85
CA ASP A 151 -19.31 3.87 10.20
C ASP A 151 -18.09 4.26 11.04
N ALA A 152 -16.99 4.69 10.40
CA ALA A 152 -15.81 5.15 11.13
C ALA A 152 -16.15 6.42 11.94
N ALA A 153 -15.60 6.54 13.15
CA ALA A 153 -15.83 7.71 13.99
C ALA A 153 -15.41 9.01 13.26
N ALA A 154 -16.11 10.11 13.52
CA ALA A 154 -15.76 11.39 12.92
C ALA A 154 -14.32 11.80 13.30
N GLY A 155 -13.47 12.03 12.30
CA GLY A 155 -12.04 12.33 12.50
C GLY A 155 -11.14 11.09 12.59
N ALA A 156 -11.70 9.88 12.53
CA ALA A 156 -10.91 8.67 12.35
C ALA A 156 -10.23 8.68 10.98
N TYR A 157 -9.03 8.11 10.90
CA TYR A 157 -8.34 7.89 9.64
C TYR A 157 -7.99 6.42 9.48
N ARG A 158 -7.69 6.02 8.24
CA ARG A 158 -7.55 4.63 7.86
C ARG A 158 -6.16 4.38 7.29
N LYS A 159 -5.57 3.25 7.65
CA LYS A 159 -4.31 2.76 7.10
C LYS A 159 -4.52 1.37 6.52
N VAL A 160 -3.95 1.12 5.35
CA VAL A 160 -3.76 -0.22 4.81
C VAL A 160 -2.41 -0.73 5.28
N ILE A 161 -2.40 -1.85 6.00
CA ILE A 161 -1.21 -2.46 6.56
C ILE A 161 -0.88 -3.69 5.73
N LEU A 162 0.32 -3.72 5.15
CA LEU A 162 0.90 -4.92 4.55
C LEU A 162 1.97 -5.48 5.50
N HIS A 163 1.66 -6.61 6.12
CA HIS A 163 2.57 -7.35 7.00
C HIS A 163 3.31 -8.43 6.21
N LEU A 164 4.60 -8.24 5.96
CA LEU A 164 5.45 -9.24 5.29
C LEU A 164 5.92 -10.28 6.31
N ARG A 165 5.61 -11.55 6.08
CA ARG A 165 6.05 -12.68 6.90
C ARG A 165 7.44 -13.12 6.42
N ARG A 166 8.48 -12.82 7.21
CA ARG A 166 9.89 -13.10 6.89
C ARG A 166 10.34 -12.54 5.53
N PRO A 167 10.36 -11.21 5.36
CA PRO A 167 10.89 -10.60 4.14
C PRO A 167 12.34 -11.01 3.88
N GLN A 168 12.74 -11.00 2.62
CA GLN A 168 14.13 -11.27 2.23
C GLN A 168 15.05 -10.16 2.76
N MET A 169 16.32 -10.50 3.07
CA MET A 169 17.32 -9.53 3.52
C MET A 169 17.51 -8.37 2.55
N GLN A 170 17.32 -8.62 1.26
CA GLN A 170 17.28 -7.60 0.21
C GLN A 170 15.89 -7.68 -0.43
N LEU A 171 15.12 -6.62 -0.23
CA LEU A 171 13.75 -6.52 -0.70
C LEU A 171 13.60 -5.23 -1.49
N SER A 172 13.07 -5.34 -2.70
CA SER A 172 12.82 -4.15 -3.51
C SER A 172 11.34 -3.99 -3.79
N LEU A 173 10.75 -2.95 -3.23
CA LEU A 173 9.40 -2.55 -3.57
C LEU A 173 9.42 -1.74 -4.85
N ARG A 174 8.68 -2.20 -5.86
CA ARG A 174 8.39 -1.48 -7.09
C ARG A 174 7.07 -0.75 -7.08
N GLN A 175 6.17 -1.16 -6.19
CA GLN A 175 4.83 -0.60 -6.15
C GLN A 175 4.21 -0.84 -4.78
N PHE A 176 3.65 0.21 -4.22
CA PHE A 176 2.60 0.09 -3.23
C PHE A 176 1.61 1.22 -3.45
N ALA A 177 0.43 0.88 -3.96
CA ALA A 177 -0.59 1.85 -4.30
C ALA A 177 -1.96 1.45 -3.77
N LEU A 178 -2.77 2.46 -3.46
CA LEU A 178 -4.12 2.32 -2.95
C LEU A 178 -5.12 2.95 -3.92
N ILE A 179 -6.19 2.25 -4.22
CA ILE A 179 -7.25 2.70 -5.13
C ILE A 179 -8.58 2.63 -4.36
N PRO A 180 -8.93 3.69 -3.62
CA PRO A 180 -10.24 3.79 -2.98
C PRO A 180 -11.33 4.08 -4.01
N LEU A 181 -12.44 3.34 -3.95
CA LEU A 181 -13.61 3.46 -4.85
C LEU A 181 -14.94 3.52 -4.09
#